data_AF-A0A7U2QYP0-F1
#
_entry.id   AF-A0A7U2QYP0-F1
#
_cell.length_a   1.000
_cell.length_b   1.000
_cell.length_c   1.000
_cell.angle_alpha   90.00
_cell.angle_beta   90.00
_cell.angle_gamma   90.00
#
_symmetry.space_group_name_H-M   'P 1'
#
loop_
_entity.id
_entity.type
_entity.pdbx_description
1 polymer ?
#
loop_
_entity_poly.entity_id
_entity_poly.type
_entity_poly.pdbx_seq_one_letter_code
_entity_poly.pdbx_strand_id
1 'polypeptide(L)'
;MMLHYAGHGMTKNGNFTFAETTEAKKTLNADNCLLNNLKEADIIPESEHLDVLIILDCCFAHIATRAPTIPRRVVEVIAATSVQTRPARSPPHNTLTAKLAGEIAHRKRSGHKHVEFADAFQALRSRGDIVRPSHTLLVGVASVILPLNGPRTVEPTSIPASYTALFNVSVSQDLTTDEMRQLSAWIRNFHRFASLNIDNVYRTQSMSLIMRSALSVYAKLHRLQGYSFIAENPSAPLDLNRLLTSI
;
A
#
# COMPACT_ATOMS: atom_id res chain seq x y z
N MET A 1 10.65 -28.21 -7.74
CA MET A 1 11.32 -28.48 -6.45
C MET A 1 10.32 -28.34 -5.32
N MET A 2 10.34 -29.25 -4.34
CA MET A 2 9.51 -29.13 -3.13
C MET A 2 10.42 -29.08 -1.90
N LEU A 3 10.21 -28.07 -1.08
CA LEU A 3 10.96 -27.84 0.16
C LEU A 3 9.98 -27.93 1.33
N HIS A 4 10.26 -28.79 2.30
CA HIS A 4 9.47 -28.92 3.51
C HIS A 4 10.34 -28.67 4.73
N TYR A 5 9.93 -27.73 5.56
CA TYR A 5 10.54 -27.48 6.86
C TYR A 5 9.50 -27.74 7.94
N ALA A 6 9.80 -28.66 8.84
CA ALA A 6 9.05 -28.92 10.06
C ALA A 6 9.98 -28.75 11.27
N GLY A 7 9.62 -27.88 12.20
CA GLY A 7 10.48 -27.54 13.33
C GLY A 7 10.02 -26.29 14.07
N HIS A 8 10.96 -25.57 14.69
CA HIS A 8 10.63 -24.32 15.37
C HIS A 8 10.85 -23.12 14.46
N GLY A 9 9.85 -22.25 14.39
CA GLY A 9 9.93 -20.95 13.75
C GLY A 9 9.67 -19.86 14.78
N MET A 10 10.29 -18.71 14.56
CA MET A 10 10.10 -17.53 15.40
C MET A 10 10.26 -16.24 14.60
N THR A 11 9.94 -15.12 15.24
CA THR A 11 10.27 -13.79 14.72
C THR A 11 11.54 -13.29 15.39
N LYS A 12 12.54 -12.88 14.61
CA LYS A 12 13.76 -12.24 15.13
C LYS A 12 14.06 -11.00 14.30
N ASN A 13 14.08 -9.83 14.93
CA ASN A 13 14.24 -8.53 14.27
C ASN A 13 13.24 -8.29 13.13
N GLY A 14 12.00 -8.78 13.27
CA GLY A 14 10.94 -8.63 12.26
C GLY A 14 10.97 -9.64 11.11
N ASN A 15 12.02 -10.46 11.00
CA ASN A 15 12.17 -11.47 9.95
C ASN A 15 11.71 -12.85 10.40
N PHE A 16 11.32 -13.69 9.43
CA PHE A 16 11.05 -15.09 9.68
C PHE A 16 12.36 -15.85 9.90
N THR A 17 12.43 -16.63 10.98
CA THR A 17 13.67 -17.28 11.41
C THR A 17 13.39 -18.72 11.86
N PHE A 18 14.18 -19.66 11.35
CA PHE A 18 14.22 -21.03 11.84
C PHE A 18 15.06 -21.09 13.12
N ALA A 19 14.61 -21.85 14.11
CA ALA A 19 15.32 -22.06 15.36
C ALA A 19 15.56 -23.55 15.59
N GLU A 20 16.74 -23.90 16.10
CA GLU A 20 17.09 -25.29 16.45
C GLU A 20 16.16 -25.82 17.56
N THR A 21 15.81 -24.96 18.52
CA THR A 21 14.93 -25.27 19.66
C THR A 21 14.05 -24.07 20.01
N THR A 22 13.08 -24.27 20.90
CA THR A 22 12.24 -23.21 21.48
C THR A 22 13.05 -22.12 22.21
N GLU A 23 14.22 -22.47 22.75
CA GLU A 23 15.14 -21.54 23.42
C GLU A 23 15.90 -20.63 22.43
N ALA A 24 15.87 -20.96 21.13
CA ALA A 24 16.45 -20.16 20.05
C ALA A 24 17.93 -19.76 20.22
N LYS A 25 18.75 -20.61 20.87
CA LYS A 25 20.19 -20.38 21.02
C LYS A 25 20.92 -20.35 19.67
N LYS A 26 20.48 -21.17 18.72
CA LYS A 26 20.91 -21.14 17.32
C LYS A 26 19.73 -20.88 16.42
N THR A 27 19.92 -19.93 15.50
CA THR A 27 18.86 -19.44 14.61
C THR A 27 19.40 -19.25 13.20
N LEU A 28 18.57 -19.52 12.19
CA LEU A 28 18.84 -19.26 10.78
C LEU A 28 17.77 -18.34 10.21
N ASN A 29 18.16 -17.21 9.63
CA ASN A 29 17.22 -16.28 9.00
C ASN A 29 16.65 -16.91 7.72
N ALA A 30 15.39 -17.32 7.76
CA ALA A 30 14.73 -18.03 6.67
C ALA A 30 14.50 -17.14 5.44
N ASP A 31 14.25 -15.84 5.66
CA ASP A 31 14.07 -14.89 4.57
C ASP A 31 15.35 -14.82 3.71
N ASN A 32 16.51 -14.63 4.35
CA ASN A 32 17.78 -14.47 3.64
C ASN A 32 18.35 -15.80 3.12
N CYS A 33 18.22 -16.88 3.89
CA CYS A 33 18.85 -18.15 3.52
C CYS A 33 18.02 -18.96 2.52
N LEU A 34 16.71 -18.74 2.47
CA LEU A 34 15.81 -19.52 1.63
C LEU A 34 14.94 -18.64 0.73
N LEU A 35 14.07 -17.82 1.33
CA LEU A 35 12.94 -17.23 0.60
C LEU A 35 13.36 -16.18 -0.42
N ASN A 36 14.34 -15.33 -0.10
CA ASN A 36 14.85 -14.32 -1.03
C ASN A 36 15.62 -14.96 -2.18
N ASN A 37 16.45 -15.97 -1.89
CA ASN A 37 17.22 -16.66 -2.91
C ASN A 37 16.33 -17.33 -3.97
N LEU A 38 15.19 -17.89 -3.54
CA LEU A 38 14.21 -18.49 -4.45
C LEU A 38 13.42 -17.48 -5.28
N LYS A 39 13.45 -16.19 -4.91
CA LYS A 39 12.76 -15.09 -5.61
C LYS A 39 13.68 -14.33 -6.57
N GLU A 40 15.00 -14.45 -6.41
CA GLU A 40 15.96 -13.71 -7.22
C GLU A 40 16.23 -14.44 -8.54
N ALA A 41 15.88 -13.77 -9.65
CA ALA A 41 16.04 -14.29 -11.01
C ALA A 41 17.50 -14.58 -11.38
N ASP A 42 18.46 -13.96 -10.69
CA ASP A 42 19.89 -14.22 -10.87
C ASP A 42 20.32 -15.58 -10.28
N ILE A 43 19.55 -16.13 -9.32
CA ILE A 43 19.82 -17.43 -8.70
C ILE A 43 19.03 -18.54 -9.39
N ILE A 44 17.75 -18.29 -9.69
CA ILE A 44 16.92 -19.20 -10.46
C ILE A 44 16.37 -18.43 -11.67
N PRO A 45 17.03 -18.56 -12.85
CA PRO A 45 16.57 -17.91 -14.06
C PRO A 45 15.17 -18.39 -14.48
N GLU A 46 14.35 -17.49 -15.00
CA GLU A 46 13.00 -17.84 -15.49
C GLU A 46 13.03 -18.91 -16.60
N SER A 47 14.13 -19.00 -17.35
CA SER A 47 14.35 -20.00 -18.39
C SER A 47 14.49 -21.43 -17.88
N GLU A 48 14.75 -21.62 -16.59
CA GLU A 48 14.86 -22.95 -15.98
C GLU A 48 13.49 -23.64 -15.80
N HIS A 49 12.38 -22.91 -16.01
CA HIS A 49 11.02 -23.42 -15.86
C HIS A 49 10.81 -24.22 -14.55
N LEU A 50 11.44 -23.75 -13.47
CA LEU A 50 11.46 -24.43 -12.18
C LEU A 50 10.32 -23.92 -11.29
N ASP A 51 9.31 -24.75 -11.08
CA ASP A 51 8.30 -24.49 -10.05
C ASP A 51 8.84 -24.86 -8.66
N VAL A 52 8.59 -24.00 -7.67
CA VAL A 52 9.02 -24.23 -6.28
C VAL A 52 7.83 -24.19 -5.33
N LEU A 53 7.58 -25.29 -4.62
CA LEU A 53 6.63 -25.37 -3.51
C LEU A 53 7.40 -25.37 -2.18
N ILE A 54 7.04 -24.46 -1.27
CA ILE A 54 7.60 -24.41 0.08
C ILE A 54 6.48 -24.70 1.09
N ILE A 55 6.67 -25.74 1.90
CA ILE A 55 5.77 -26.13 2.98
C ILE A 55 6.50 -25.82 4.30
N LEU A 56 5.92 -24.95 5.12
CA LEU A 56 6.48 -24.53 6.41
C LEU A 56 5.55 -24.95 7.54
N ASP A 57 5.86 -26.06 8.19
CA ASP A 57 5.13 -26.59 9.34
C ASP A 57 5.83 -26.17 10.65
N CYS A 58 5.70 -24.89 10.99
CA CYS A 58 6.30 -24.32 12.19
C CYS A 58 5.59 -23.03 12.63
N CYS A 59 5.81 -22.63 13.89
CA CYS A 59 5.29 -21.37 14.41
C CYS A 59 5.80 -20.18 13.59
N PHE A 60 4.97 -19.14 13.46
CA PHE A 60 5.31 -17.90 12.71
C PHE A 60 5.61 -18.09 11.21
N ALA A 61 5.38 -19.27 10.62
CA ALA A 61 5.54 -19.52 9.18
C ALA A 61 4.74 -18.58 8.28
N HIS A 62 3.63 -18.01 8.76
CA HIS A 62 2.86 -16.99 8.06
C HIS A 62 3.66 -15.71 7.75
N ILE A 63 4.80 -15.47 8.41
CA ILE A 63 5.67 -14.34 8.08
C ILE A 63 6.31 -14.54 6.71
N ALA A 64 6.63 -15.78 6.32
CA ALA A 64 7.17 -16.12 5.01
C ALA A 64 6.21 -15.78 3.85
N THR A 65 4.91 -15.70 4.14
CA THR A 65 3.88 -15.37 3.14
C THR A 65 3.64 -13.87 3.02
N ARG A 66 4.13 -13.06 3.97
CA ARG A 66 4.02 -11.60 3.90
C ARG A 66 4.67 -11.10 2.60
N ALA A 67 3.95 -10.22 1.90
CA ALA A 67 4.48 -9.59 0.70
C ALA A 67 5.84 -8.93 1.00
N PRO A 68 6.88 -9.15 0.17
CA PRO A 68 8.25 -9.20 0.63
C PRO A 68 8.92 -7.83 0.64
N THR A 69 10.00 -7.76 1.42
CA THR A 69 11.20 -6.92 1.25
C THR A 69 10.96 -5.68 0.39
N ILE A 70 10.75 -4.51 1.01
CA ILE A 70 10.57 -3.24 0.29
C ILE A 70 11.75 -3.06 -0.69
N PRO A 71 11.54 -3.26 -2.00
CA PRO A 71 12.63 -3.14 -2.95
C PRO A 71 13.09 -1.68 -2.97
N ARG A 72 14.41 -1.45 -3.11
CA ARG A 72 14.93 -0.08 -3.32
C ARG A 72 14.42 0.54 -4.62
N ARG A 73 14.05 -0.30 -5.60
CA ARG A 73 13.50 0.11 -6.89
C ARG A 73 11.99 0.30 -6.79
N VAL A 74 11.50 1.33 -7.46
CA VAL A 74 10.06 1.55 -7.70
C VAL A 74 9.78 1.36 -9.19
N VAL A 75 8.73 0.61 -9.52
CA VAL A 75 8.14 0.54 -10.87
C VAL A 75 6.66 0.88 -10.74
N GLU A 76 6.31 2.08 -11.18
CA GLU A 76 4.96 2.64 -11.06
C GLU A 76 4.32 2.79 -12.44
N VAL A 77 3.05 2.41 -12.54
CA VAL A 77 2.26 2.49 -13.77
C VAL A 77 1.02 3.32 -13.50
N ILE A 78 0.82 4.35 -14.33
CA ILE A 78 -0.46 5.08 -14.43
C ILE A 78 -0.98 4.86 -15.84
N ALA A 79 -2.14 4.22 -15.95
CA ALA A 79 -2.78 3.95 -17.23
C ALA A 79 -4.00 4.87 -17.42
N ALA A 80 -4.28 5.22 -18.69
CA ALA A 80 -5.32 6.18 -19.04
C ALA A 80 -6.74 5.70 -18.72
N THR A 81 -6.90 4.40 -18.51
CA THR A 81 -8.17 3.69 -18.48
C THR A 81 -8.25 2.77 -17.26
N SER A 82 -9.45 2.26 -16.98
CA SER A 82 -9.69 1.22 -15.98
C SER A 82 -10.47 0.05 -16.59
N VAL A 83 -10.64 -1.03 -15.83
CA VAL A 83 -11.49 -2.17 -16.22
C VAL A 83 -12.91 -1.72 -16.60
N GLN A 84 -13.41 -0.67 -15.93
CA GLN A 84 -14.74 -0.08 -16.16
C GLN A 84 -14.75 0.94 -17.30
N THR A 85 -13.61 1.52 -17.68
CA THR A 85 -13.51 2.60 -18.69
C THR A 85 -12.44 2.26 -19.73
N ARG A 86 -12.73 1.26 -20.58
CA ARG A 86 -11.73 0.64 -21.48
C ARG A 86 -11.16 1.56 -22.56
N PRO A 87 -11.93 2.44 -23.24
CA PRO A 87 -11.38 3.29 -24.29
C PRO A 87 -10.61 4.48 -23.72
N ALA A 88 -9.35 4.65 -24.13
CA ALA A 88 -8.58 5.84 -23.82
C ALA A 88 -9.05 7.02 -24.67
N ARG A 89 -8.90 8.25 -24.14
CA ARG A 89 -9.12 9.46 -24.92
C ARG A 89 -7.93 9.76 -25.82
N SER A 90 -8.21 10.14 -27.06
CA SER A 90 -7.26 10.70 -28.02
C SER A 90 -7.57 12.18 -28.28
N PRO A 91 -6.61 12.96 -28.81
CA PRO A 91 -6.89 14.30 -29.32
C PRO A 91 -8.12 14.31 -30.26
N PRO A 92 -8.96 15.37 -30.23
CA PRO A 92 -8.81 16.62 -29.47
C PRO A 92 -9.22 16.53 -28.00
N HIS A 93 -9.66 15.36 -27.52
CA HIS A 93 -10.08 15.20 -26.13
C HIS A 93 -8.87 15.16 -25.18
N ASN A 94 -9.09 15.63 -23.94
CA ASN A 94 -8.04 15.70 -22.92
C ASN A 94 -7.53 14.31 -22.53
N THR A 95 -6.30 13.99 -22.95
CA THR A 95 -5.63 12.70 -22.73
C THR A 95 -5.04 12.60 -21.32
N LEU A 96 -4.67 11.40 -20.87
CA LEU A 96 -3.97 11.22 -19.59
C LEU A 96 -2.67 12.05 -19.55
N THR A 97 -1.90 12.03 -20.64
CA THR A 97 -0.64 12.77 -20.75
C THR A 97 -0.86 14.27 -20.58
N ALA A 98 -1.87 14.84 -21.24
CA ALA A 98 -2.20 16.26 -21.12
C ALA A 98 -2.65 16.62 -19.70
N LYS A 99 -3.42 15.75 -19.04
CA LYS A 99 -3.83 15.93 -17.63
C LYS A 99 -2.65 15.90 -16.66
N LEU A 100 -1.74 14.94 -16.81
CA LEU A 100 -0.52 14.85 -15.99
C LEU A 100 0.39 16.05 -16.21
N ALA A 101 0.63 16.46 -17.47
CA ALA A 101 1.42 17.64 -17.78
C ALA A 101 0.80 18.92 -17.17
N GLY A 102 -0.52 19.05 -17.25
CA GLY A 102 -1.26 20.16 -16.63
C GLY A 102 -1.13 20.17 -15.10
N GLU A 103 -1.20 19.00 -14.45
CA GLU A 103 -1.03 18.86 -13.01
C GLU A 103 0.39 19.21 -12.55
N ILE A 104 1.41 18.71 -13.25
CA ILE A 104 2.82 19.02 -12.97
C ILE A 104 3.08 20.52 -13.14
N ALA A 105 2.58 21.11 -14.25
CA ALA A 105 2.73 22.53 -14.51
C ALA A 105 2.01 23.39 -13.46
N HIS A 106 0.83 22.96 -13.01
CA HIS A 106 0.11 23.62 -11.92
C HIS A 106 0.92 23.60 -10.62
N ARG A 107 1.38 22.42 -10.16
CA ARG A 107 2.18 22.29 -8.93
C ARG A 107 3.48 23.10 -9.00
N LYS A 108 4.13 23.17 -10.17
CA LYS A 108 5.30 24.02 -10.40
C LYS A 108 4.99 25.50 -10.21
N ARG A 109 3.89 26.00 -10.81
CA ARG A 109 3.46 27.40 -10.63
C ARG A 109 3.06 27.71 -9.19
N SER A 110 2.49 26.74 -8.48
CA SER A 110 2.12 26.85 -7.07
C SER A 110 3.31 26.73 -6.10
N GLY A 111 4.55 26.58 -6.58
CA GLY A 111 5.74 26.56 -5.73
C GLY A 111 5.99 25.22 -5.00
N HIS A 112 5.45 24.11 -5.49
CA HIS A 112 5.71 22.80 -4.91
C HIS A 112 7.16 22.37 -5.13
N LYS A 113 7.77 21.74 -4.12
CA LYS A 113 9.14 21.21 -4.24
C LYS A 113 9.27 20.03 -5.19
N HIS A 114 8.24 19.19 -5.25
CA HIS A 114 8.21 17.97 -6.05
C HIS A 114 6.76 17.54 -6.34
N VAL A 115 6.62 16.55 -7.22
CA VAL A 115 5.36 15.84 -7.49
C VAL A 115 5.57 14.35 -7.17
N GLU A 116 4.80 13.82 -6.23
CA GLU A 116 4.63 12.36 -6.07
C GLU A 116 3.53 11.90 -7.04
N PHE A 117 3.79 10.87 -7.84
CA PHE A 117 2.87 10.45 -8.91
C PHE A 117 1.58 9.80 -8.39
N ALA A 118 1.60 9.15 -7.22
CA ALA A 118 0.40 8.67 -6.53
C ALA A 118 -0.51 9.83 -6.12
N ASP A 119 0.06 10.96 -5.68
CA ASP A 119 -0.70 12.18 -5.37
C ASP A 119 -1.23 12.86 -6.63
N ALA A 120 -0.46 12.86 -7.72
CA ALA A 120 -0.94 13.36 -9.01
C ALA A 120 -2.12 12.51 -9.51
N PHE A 121 -2.01 11.18 -9.41
CA PHE A 121 -3.10 10.25 -9.71
C PHE A 121 -4.34 10.56 -8.87
N GLN A 122 -4.20 10.74 -7.56
CA GLN A 122 -5.31 11.13 -6.69
C GLN A 122 -5.99 12.42 -7.15
N ALA A 123 -5.20 13.46 -7.47
CA ALA A 123 -5.71 14.74 -7.95
C ALA A 123 -6.44 14.62 -9.30
N LEU A 124 -6.02 13.69 -10.17
CA LEU A 124 -6.76 13.38 -11.39
C LEU A 124 -8.05 12.62 -11.10
N ARG A 125 -8.04 11.67 -10.16
CA ARG A 125 -9.20 10.90 -9.74
C ARG A 125 -10.28 11.77 -9.10
N SER A 126 -9.89 12.77 -8.33
CA SER A 126 -10.81 13.68 -7.64
C SER A 126 -11.58 14.61 -8.59
N ARG A 127 -11.11 14.81 -9.83
CA ARG A 127 -11.78 15.67 -10.82
C ARG A 127 -13.04 15.05 -11.42
N GLY A 128 -13.33 13.78 -11.15
CA GLY A 128 -14.57 13.13 -11.60
C GLY A 128 -14.64 12.90 -13.10
N ASP A 129 -13.50 12.72 -13.76
CA ASP A 129 -13.44 12.46 -15.20
C ASP A 129 -14.20 11.19 -15.61
N ILE A 130 -14.87 11.27 -16.78
CA ILE A 130 -15.61 10.13 -17.38
C ILE A 130 -14.67 8.93 -17.61
N VAL A 131 -13.46 9.18 -18.14
CA VAL A 131 -12.45 8.14 -18.30
C VAL A 131 -11.55 8.17 -17.10
N ARG A 132 -11.57 7.06 -16.36
CA ARG A 132 -10.93 6.94 -15.05
C ARG A 132 -9.54 6.33 -15.23
N PRO A 133 -8.46 7.04 -14.89
CA PRO A 133 -7.14 6.44 -14.90
C PRO A 133 -7.08 5.32 -13.85
N SER A 134 -6.18 4.37 -14.08
CA SER A 134 -5.78 3.37 -13.09
C SER A 134 -4.32 3.60 -12.69
N HIS A 135 -3.98 3.11 -11.50
CA HIS A 135 -2.65 3.22 -10.92
C HIS A 135 -2.26 1.88 -10.32
N THR A 136 -1.00 1.49 -10.48
CA THR A 136 -0.46 0.35 -9.76
C THR A 136 1.05 0.47 -9.55
N LEU A 137 1.55 -0.09 -8.44
CA LEU A 137 2.98 -0.34 -8.24
C LEU A 137 3.26 -1.80 -8.61
N LEU A 138 4.10 -2.01 -9.62
CA LEU A 138 4.57 -3.35 -9.99
C LEU A 138 5.73 -3.79 -9.10
N VAL A 139 6.55 -2.84 -8.64
CA VAL A 139 7.68 -3.04 -7.72
C VAL A 139 7.76 -1.85 -6.76
N GLY A 140 8.07 -2.08 -5.49
CA GLY A 140 8.17 -1.00 -4.49
C GLY A 140 6.86 -0.73 -3.75
N VAL A 141 6.96 0.02 -2.64
CA VAL A 141 5.82 0.57 -1.88
C VAL A 141 5.86 2.09 -1.79
N ALA A 142 6.81 2.71 -2.48
CA ALA A 142 6.92 4.16 -2.64
C ALA A 142 6.49 4.55 -4.05
N SER A 143 5.95 5.76 -4.21
CA SER A 143 5.65 6.34 -5.52
C SER A 143 6.88 7.10 -6.06
N VAL A 144 6.99 7.18 -7.38
CA VAL A 144 8.00 7.96 -8.07
C VAL A 144 7.82 9.44 -7.74
N ILE A 145 8.94 10.12 -7.47
CA ILE A 145 8.97 11.54 -7.16
C ILE A 145 9.67 12.29 -8.28
N LEU A 146 9.00 13.27 -8.85
CA LEU A 146 9.57 14.23 -9.79
C LEU A 146 9.94 15.52 -9.04
N PRO A 147 11.23 15.83 -8.83
CA PRO A 147 11.63 17.12 -8.28
C PRO A 147 11.27 18.25 -9.24
N LEU A 148 10.76 19.36 -8.69
CA LEU A 148 10.41 20.54 -9.46
C LEU A 148 11.46 21.64 -9.24
N ASN A 149 11.87 22.25 -10.35
CA ASN A 149 12.72 23.44 -10.32
C ASN A 149 11.83 24.68 -10.17
N GLY A 150 11.98 25.44 -9.08
CA GLY A 150 11.17 26.63 -8.79
C GLY A 150 11.29 27.08 -7.33
N PRO A 151 10.55 28.14 -6.93
CA PRO A 151 10.48 28.59 -5.54
C PRO A 151 9.94 27.44 -4.68
N ARG A 152 10.76 26.89 -3.80
CA ARG A 152 10.47 25.70 -2.98
C ARG A 152 9.67 26.07 -1.73
N THR A 153 8.51 26.70 -1.92
CA THR A 153 7.73 27.30 -0.83
C THR A 153 6.66 26.36 -0.26
N VAL A 154 6.19 25.39 -1.05
CA VAL A 154 5.13 24.45 -0.63
C VAL A 154 5.67 23.04 -0.46
N GLU A 155 5.52 22.49 0.75
CA GLU A 155 5.76 21.09 1.06
C GLU A 155 4.50 20.26 0.78
N PRO A 156 4.51 19.32 -0.19
CA PRO A 156 3.35 18.50 -0.52
C PRO A 156 2.81 17.72 0.68
N THR A 157 3.68 17.30 1.61
CA THR A 157 3.33 16.58 2.83
C THR A 157 2.52 17.40 3.85
N SER A 158 2.35 18.70 3.63
CA SER A 158 1.48 19.55 4.45
C SER A 158 0.04 19.66 3.91
N ILE A 159 -0.22 19.19 2.69
CA ILE A 159 -1.52 19.35 2.02
C ILE A 159 -2.46 18.20 2.44
N PRO A 160 -3.66 18.49 2.99
CA PRO A 160 -4.64 17.47 3.32
C PRO A 160 -5.15 16.70 2.10
N ALA A 161 -5.54 15.44 2.29
CA ALA A 161 -6.11 14.65 1.21
C ALA A 161 -7.54 15.10 0.87
N SER A 162 -7.78 15.40 -0.41
CA SER A 162 -9.11 15.77 -0.94
C SER A 162 -9.90 14.58 -1.50
N TYR A 163 -9.31 13.39 -1.48
CA TYR A 163 -9.93 12.17 -1.98
C TYR A 163 -9.41 10.99 -1.15
N THR A 164 -10.32 10.20 -0.60
CA THR A 164 -9.98 9.19 0.39
C THR A 164 -10.32 7.78 -0.09
N ALA A 165 -9.61 6.80 0.46
CA ALA A 165 -9.88 5.38 0.31
C ALA A 165 -10.19 4.76 1.66
N LEU A 166 -11.22 3.92 1.68
CA LEU A 166 -11.61 3.03 2.75
C LEU A 166 -11.11 1.62 2.42
N PHE A 167 -10.40 0.99 3.34
CA PHE A 167 -9.82 -0.32 3.14
C PHE A 167 -9.71 -1.08 4.47
N ASN A 168 -9.68 -2.40 4.38
CA ASN A 168 -9.43 -3.28 5.52
C ASN A 168 -7.92 -3.56 5.64
N VAL A 169 -7.44 -3.65 6.88
CA VAL A 169 -6.13 -4.19 7.26
C VAL A 169 -6.32 -5.35 8.23
N SER A 170 -5.89 -6.54 7.82
CA SER A 170 -5.88 -7.73 8.68
C SER A 170 -4.64 -7.75 9.58
N VAL A 171 -4.85 -7.82 10.89
CA VAL A 171 -3.82 -7.92 11.92
C VAL A 171 -3.82 -9.33 12.48
N SER A 172 -2.63 -9.92 12.63
CA SER A 172 -2.46 -11.34 13.00
C SER A 172 -2.73 -11.65 14.47
N GLN A 173 -2.75 -10.64 15.34
CA GLN A 173 -3.01 -10.78 16.76
C GLN A 173 -4.10 -9.81 17.19
N ASP A 174 -4.89 -10.22 18.17
CA ASP A 174 -5.84 -9.34 18.82
C ASP A 174 -5.07 -8.32 19.66
N LEU A 175 -5.23 -7.04 19.31
CA LEU A 175 -4.69 -5.94 20.10
C LEU A 175 -5.59 -5.69 21.32
N THR A 176 -4.97 -5.49 22.48
CA THR A 176 -5.66 -5.05 23.69
C THR A 176 -6.26 -3.66 23.50
N THR A 177 -7.21 -3.28 24.36
CA THR A 177 -7.82 -1.95 24.33
C THR A 177 -6.78 -0.84 24.49
N ASP A 178 -5.77 -1.04 25.33
CA ASP A 178 -4.72 -0.05 25.56
C ASP A 178 -3.76 0.07 24.37
N GLU A 179 -3.38 -1.05 23.75
CA GLU A 179 -2.59 -1.04 22.51
C GLU A 179 -3.36 -0.37 21.36
N MET A 180 -4.66 -0.63 21.25
CA MET A 180 -5.52 0.06 20.28
C MET A 180 -5.60 1.57 20.54
N ARG A 181 -5.65 1.99 21.81
CA ARG A 181 -5.63 3.41 22.18
C ARG A 181 -4.30 4.06 21.79
N GLN A 182 -3.18 3.37 22.04
CA GLN A 182 -1.84 3.84 21.67
C GLN A 182 -1.67 3.92 20.15
N LEU A 183 -2.07 2.89 19.42
CA LEU A 183 -2.06 2.87 17.95
C LEU A 183 -2.89 4.02 17.38
N SER A 184 -4.10 4.20 17.88
CA SER A 184 -4.99 5.28 17.47
C SER A 184 -4.37 6.66 17.76
N ALA A 185 -3.74 6.84 18.92
CA ALA A 185 -3.03 8.08 19.26
C ALA A 185 -1.82 8.33 18.35
N TRP A 186 -1.06 7.27 18.05
CA TRP A 186 0.08 7.35 17.14
C TRP A 186 -0.35 7.73 15.73
N ILE A 187 -1.41 7.12 15.19
CA ILE A 187 -1.98 7.44 13.87
C ILE A 187 -2.44 8.90 13.80
N ARG A 188 -3.08 9.42 14.86
CA ARG A 188 -3.49 10.83 14.91
C ARG A 188 -2.33 11.82 14.89
N ASN A 189 -1.15 11.39 15.35
CA ASN A 189 0.07 12.19 15.31
C ASN A 189 0.85 12.06 13.99
N PHE A 190 0.38 11.22 13.06
CA PHE A 190 1.00 11.05 11.76
C PHE A 190 0.81 12.28 10.87
N HIS A 191 1.64 12.43 9.84
CA HIS A 191 1.62 13.61 8.98
C HIS A 191 0.25 13.80 8.29
N ARG A 192 -0.20 15.06 8.22
CA ARG A 192 -1.54 15.45 7.73
C ARG A 192 -1.84 14.95 6.31
N PHE A 193 -0.84 14.86 5.43
CA PHE A 193 -1.04 14.39 4.06
C PHE A 193 -1.56 12.95 3.97
N ALA A 194 -1.21 12.09 4.93
CA ALA A 194 -1.68 10.71 4.92
C ALA A 194 -3.17 10.59 5.23
N SER A 195 -3.71 11.56 6.00
CA SER A 195 -5.10 11.59 6.46
C SER A 195 -5.58 10.23 7.00
N LEU A 196 -4.67 9.53 7.67
CA LEU A 196 -4.83 8.15 8.11
C LEU A 196 -5.68 8.10 9.37
N ASN A 197 -6.73 7.28 9.36
CA ASN A 197 -7.65 7.10 10.49
C ASN A 197 -8.09 5.64 10.58
N ILE A 198 -8.40 5.18 11.79
CA ILE A 198 -9.11 3.92 12.02
C ILE A 198 -10.58 4.30 12.21
N ASP A 199 -11.44 3.83 11.32
CA ASP A 199 -12.88 4.07 11.40
C ASP A 199 -13.51 3.06 12.38
N ASN A 200 -13.28 1.77 12.14
CA ASN A 200 -13.88 0.68 12.90
C ASN A 200 -12.86 -0.45 13.14
N VAL A 201 -13.13 -1.27 14.16
CA VAL A 201 -12.35 -2.47 14.48
C VAL A 201 -13.30 -3.64 14.66
N TYR A 202 -13.03 -4.74 13.95
CA TYR A 202 -13.81 -5.96 14.03
C TYR A 202 -12.95 -7.08 14.60
N ARG A 203 -13.43 -7.71 15.67
CA ARG A 203 -12.87 -8.95 16.18
C ARG A 203 -13.42 -10.11 15.36
N THR A 204 -12.54 -10.89 14.76
CA THR A 204 -12.85 -12.11 14.00
C THR A 204 -12.09 -13.28 14.65
N GLN A 205 -11.53 -14.19 13.87
CA GLN A 205 -10.48 -15.12 14.34
C GLN A 205 -9.11 -14.43 14.50
N SER A 206 -9.00 -13.20 13.96
CA SER A 206 -7.95 -12.21 14.19
C SER A 206 -8.59 -10.81 14.28
N MET A 207 -7.80 -9.73 14.32
CA MET A 207 -8.34 -8.38 14.29
C MET A 207 -8.34 -7.77 12.88
N SER A 208 -9.47 -7.17 12.48
CA SER A 208 -9.62 -6.45 11.21
C SER A 208 -9.84 -4.97 11.49
N LEU A 209 -8.95 -4.13 10.95
CA LEU A 209 -9.03 -2.68 11.08
C LEU A 209 -9.62 -2.10 9.80
N ILE A 210 -10.74 -1.38 9.92
CA ILE A 210 -11.25 -0.56 8.83
C ILE A 210 -10.56 0.79 8.91
N MET A 211 -9.79 1.09 7.87
CA MET A 211 -8.94 2.26 7.78
C MET A 211 -9.39 3.19 6.67
N ARG A 212 -9.25 4.49 6.93
CA ARG A 212 -9.42 5.54 5.94
C ARG A 212 -8.12 6.30 5.77
N SER A 213 -7.74 6.59 4.53
CA SER A 213 -6.55 7.39 4.23
C SER A 213 -6.73 8.16 2.92
N ALA A 214 -5.76 9.00 2.57
CA ALA A 214 -5.62 9.51 1.21
C ALA A 214 -5.63 8.34 0.19
N LEU A 215 -6.30 8.49 -0.96
CA LEU A 215 -6.23 7.48 -2.02
C LEU A 215 -4.78 7.24 -2.47
N SER A 216 -3.93 8.26 -2.48
CA SER A 216 -2.51 8.10 -2.83
C SER A 216 -1.76 7.19 -1.86
N VAL A 217 -2.14 7.17 -0.57
CA VAL A 217 -1.59 6.23 0.42
C VAL A 217 -2.05 4.82 0.10
N TYR A 218 -3.36 4.59 -0.06
CA TYR A 218 -3.88 3.26 -0.38
C TYR A 218 -3.36 2.72 -1.72
N ALA A 219 -3.19 3.58 -2.72
CA ALA A 219 -2.64 3.23 -4.03
C ALA A 219 -1.24 2.60 -3.93
N LYS A 220 -0.47 2.92 -2.88
CA LYS A 220 0.83 2.30 -2.58
C LYS A 220 0.71 0.98 -1.82
N LEU A 221 -0.40 0.75 -1.13
CA LEU A 221 -0.63 -0.40 -0.26
C LEU A 221 -1.48 -1.51 -0.90
N HIS A 222 -2.25 -1.23 -1.96
CA HIS A 222 -3.30 -2.14 -2.48
C HIS A 222 -2.85 -3.53 -2.94
N ARG A 223 -1.55 -3.76 -3.13
CA ARG A 223 -0.98 -5.09 -3.45
C ARG A 223 -0.31 -5.79 -2.27
N LEU A 224 -0.22 -5.14 -1.12
CA LEU A 224 0.31 -5.75 0.08
C LEU A 224 -0.71 -6.72 0.65
N GLN A 225 -0.25 -7.92 0.99
CA GLN A 225 -1.09 -8.92 1.63
C GLN A 225 -1.66 -8.35 2.94
N GLY A 226 -2.93 -8.63 3.19
CA GLY A 226 -3.66 -8.14 4.36
C GLY A 226 -4.34 -6.79 4.15
N TYR A 227 -4.11 -6.11 3.02
CA TYR A 227 -4.81 -4.87 2.66
C TYR A 227 -5.87 -5.15 1.60
N SER A 228 -7.13 -4.82 1.90
CA SER A 228 -8.25 -5.06 0.97
C SER A 228 -9.04 -3.78 0.72
N PHE A 229 -9.24 -3.42 -0.54
CA PHE A 229 -10.04 -2.25 -0.91
C PHE A 229 -11.50 -2.44 -0.52
N ILE A 230 -12.13 -1.40 0.01
CA ILE A 230 -13.57 -1.37 0.28
C ILE A 230 -14.25 -0.34 -0.63
N ALA A 231 -13.81 0.91 -0.55
CA ALA A 231 -14.40 2.00 -1.32
C ALA A 231 -13.44 3.19 -1.46
N GLU A 232 -13.72 4.07 -2.41
CA GLU A 232 -13.10 5.40 -2.52
C GLU A 232 -14.20 6.45 -2.49
N ASN A 233 -13.92 7.62 -1.92
CA ASN A 233 -14.90 8.72 -1.88
C ASN A 233 -14.21 10.08 -1.91
N PRO A 234 -14.69 11.04 -2.72
CA PRO A 234 -14.30 12.45 -2.61
C PRO A 234 -14.76 13.12 -1.31
N SER A 235 -15.79 12.59 -0.65
CA SER A 235 -16.47 13.23 0.49
C SER A 235 -16.44 12.35 1.74
N ALA A 236 -16.75 12.96 2.89
CA ALA A 236 -17.00 12.23 4.12
C ALA A 236 -18.13 11.18 3.92
N PRO A 237 -18.11 10.06 4.66
CA PRO A 237 -19.20 9.09 4.61
C PRO A 237 -20.53 9.74 4.94
N LEU A 238 -21.59 9.20 4.35
CA LEU A 238 -22.94 9.54 4.74
C LEU A 238 -23.16 9.10 6.20
N ASP A 239 -23.56 10.05 7.04
CA ASP A 239 -23.98 9.76 8.41
C ASP A 239 -25.43 9.27 8.38
N LEU A 240 -25.60 7.95 8.39
CA LEU A 240 -26.91 7.31 8.37
C LEU A 240 -27.78 7.73 9.56
N ASN A 241 -27.19 8.03 10.72
CA ASN A 241 -27.96 8.45 11.89
C ASN A 241 -28.58 9.84 11.67
N ARG A 242 -27.88 10.74 10.97
CA ARG A 242 -28.44 12.05 10.58
C ARG A 242 -29.50 11.96 9.49
N LEU A 243 -29.38 10.98 8.59
CA LEU A 243 -30.37 10.76 7.52
C LEU A 243 -31.67 10.15 8.05
N LEU A 244 -31.60 9.36 9.12
CA LEU A 244 -32.77 8.75 9.76
C LEU A 244 -33.55 9.72 10.66
N THR A 245 -32.93 10.82 11.11
CA THR A 245 -33.61 11.88 11.88
C THR A 245 -34.30 12.93 11.00
N SER A 246 -34.18 12.83 9.67
CA SER A 246 -34.83 13.72 8.70
C SER A 246 -36.10 13.15 8.05
N ILE A 247 -36.64 12.07 8.65
CA ILE A 247 -37.93 11.45 8.30
C ILE A 247 -38.86 11.62 9.51
#